data_AF-A0A9J6H5Z3-F1
#
_entry.id   AF-A0A9J6H5Z3-F1
#
_cell.length_a   1.000
_cell.length_b   1.000
_cell.length_c   1.000
_cell.angle_alpha   90.00
_cell.angle_beta   90.00
_cell.angle_gamma   90.00
#
_symmetry.space_group_name_H-M   'P 1'
#
loop_
_entity.id
_entity.type
_entity.pdbx_description
1 polymer ?
#
loop_
_entity_poly.entity_id
_entity_poly.type
_entity_poly.pdbx_seq_one_letter_code
_entity_poly.pdbx_strand_id
1 'polypeptide(L)'
;MSVSFTSTRKTSHLKRRIRTTRLGEQSLAPWRLLGAVPSIFPDCPKCLTSQCSAKEAAEAKRLRLESSALQKVLQQSAEQFQHAVEEDRIQSINDLGDCARCDSSAFWHATEANERIVLLHTVDEDAPSIKYSVTIKADFSIVFHYI
;
A
#
# COMPACT_ATOMS: atom_id res chain seq x y z
N MET A 1 -8.32 -33.10 22.41
CA MET A 1 -8.16 -32.19 23.57
C MET A 1 -9.29 -31.18 23.53
N SER A 2 -10.39 -31.45 24.22
CA SER A 2 -11.55 -30.55 24.24
C SER A 2 -12.30 -30.75 25.54
N VAL A 3 -12.37 -29.69 26.34
CA VAL A 3 -13.27 -29.61 27.48
C VAL A 3 -13.76 -28.18 27.60
N SER A 4 -15.04 -28.01 27.36
CA SER A 4 -15.86 -26.88 27.77
C SER A 4 -16.53 -27.25 29.10
N PHE A 5 -16.60 -26.29 30.04
CA PHE A 5 -17.50 -26.19 31.21
C PHE A 5 -16.90 -25.10 32.13
N THR A 6 -17.57 -24.24 32.91
CA THR A 6 -18.97 -23.87 33.16
C THR A 6 -18.96 -22.83 34.29
N SER A 7 -20.13 -22.24 34.53
CA SER A 7 -20.68 -21.96 35.86
C SER A 7 -20.19 -20.72 36.59
N THR A 8 -21.10 -19.75 36.59
CA THR A 8 -21.54 -18.95 37.74
C THR A 8 -21.10 -19.45 39.13
N ARG A 9 -20.63 -18.51 39.97
CA ARG A 9 -20.96 -18.48 41.40
C ARG A 9 -20.87 -17.07 41.98
N LYS A 10 -21.96 -16.70 42.66
CA LYS A 10 -22.18 -15.47 43.44
C LYS A 10 -21.25 -15.41 44.65
N THR A 11 -20.87 -14.20 45.08
CA THR A 11 -20.74 -13.88 46.51
C THR A 11 -21.20 -12.45 46.78
N SER A 12 -22.27 -12.38 47.55
CA SER A 12 -22.83 -11.25 48.30
C SER A 12 -21.83 -10.61 49.27
N HIS A 13 -21.97 -9.32 49.56
CA HIS A 13 -22.02 -8.72 50.92
C HIS A 13 -22.45 -7.25 50.76
N LEU A 14 -23.71 -6.91 51.05
CA LEU A 14 -24.18 -6.38 52.34
C LEU A 14 -23.47 -5.10 52.79
N LYS A 15 -24.15 -3.96 52.66
CA LYS A 15 -24.40 -3.01 53.77
C LYS A 15 -25.39 -1.92 53.34
N ARG A 16 -26.63 -2.05 53.80
CA ARG A 16 -27.51 -0.88 54.00
C ARG A 16 -26.90 -0.05 55.14
N ARG A 17 -26.66 1.25 54.92
CA ARG A 17 -26.82 2.23 56.00
C ARG A 17 -27.14 3.61 55.43
N ILE A 18 -28.30 4.08 55.83
CA ILE A 18 -28.92 5.39 55.59
C ILE A 18 -28.03 6.49 56.16
N ARG A 19 -27.82 7.58 55.40
CA ARG A 19 -27.63 8.94 55.93
C ARG A 19 -28.29 9.91 54.94
N THR A 20 -29.53 10.29 55.23
CA THR A 20 -29.92 11.64 55.68
C THR A 20 -29.51 12.73 54.71
N THR A 21 -30.54 13.27 54.05
CA THR A 21 -30.62 14.63 53.51
C THR A 21 -29.78 15.62 54.31
N ARG A 22 -28.81 16.23 53.64
CA ARG A 22 -28.36 17.58 53.99
C ARG A 22 -28.48 18.43 52.74
N LEU A 23 -29.39 19.40 52.85
CA LEU A 23 -29.43 20.60 52.05
C LEU A 23 -28.00 21.13 51.89
N GLY A 24 -27.49 21.06 50.66
CA GLY A 24 -26.36 21.87 50.22
C GLY A 24 -26.96 23.07 49.51
N GLU A 25 -26.65 24.25 50.03
CA GLU A 25 -27.30 25.51 49.73
C GLU A 25 -27.44 25.82 48.24
N GLN A 26 -28.66 26.21 47.91
CA GLN A 26 -28.95 26.94 46.69
C GLN A 26 -28.19 28.27 46.75
N SER A 27 -27.08 28.36 46.01
CA SER A 27 -26.56 29.65 45.59
C SER A 27 -27.62 30.30 44.71
N LEU A 28 -28.39 31.21 45.31
CA LEU A 28 -29.39 32.05 44.65
C LEU A 28 -28.71 32.83 43.51
N ALA A 29 -28.91 32.37 42.28
CA ALA A 29 -28.58 33.16 41.11
C ALA A 29 -29.53 34.38 41.03
N PRO A 30 -29.04 35.57 40.67
CA PRO A 30 -29.87 36.76 40.55
C PRO A 30 -30.90 36.56 39.44
N TRP A 31 -32.16 36.84 39.76
CA TRP A 31 -33.31 37.05 38.86
C TRP A 31 -33.09 36.60 37.41
N ARG A 32 -33.44 35.35 37.10
CA ARG A 32 -33.73 35.00 35.70
C ARG A 32 -34.94 35.86 35.28
N LEU A 33 -34.70 36.79 34.36
CA LEU A 33 -35.77 37.58 33.73
C LEU A 33 -36.88 36.63 33.26
N LEU A 34 -38.13 36.90 33.62
CA LEU A 34 -39.29 36.15 33.12
C LEU A 34 -39.27 36.23 31.59
N GLY A 35 -38.94 35.11 30.93
CA GLY A 35 -38.82 35.01 29.47
C GLY A 35 -37.40 34.71 28.95
N ALA A 36 -36.38 34.59 29.81
CA ALA A 36 -35.03 34.26 29.36
C ALA A 36 -34.92 32.77 28.94
N VAL A 37 -34.84 32.53 27.63
CA VAL A 37 -34.53 31.21 27.05
C VAL A 37 -33.04 30.91 27.28
N PRO A 38 -32.67 29.74 27.83
CA PRO A 38 -31.27 29.34 27.98
C PRO A 38 -30.58 29.29 26.60
N SER A 39 -29.47 30.01 26.44
CA SER A 39 -28.68 29.95 25.21
C SER A 39 -27.85 28.66 25.10
N ILE A 40 -27.67 27.95 26.21
CA ILE A 40 -26.89 26.72 26.29
C ILE A 40 -27.77 25.65 26.92
N PHE A 41 -28.12 24.65 26.13
CA PHE A 41 -28.85 23.48 26.59
C PHE A 41 -27.84 22.34 26.83
N PRO A 42 -27.83 21.72 28.02
CA PRO A 42 -26.80 20.75 28.43
C PRO A 42 -26.77 19.48 27.56
N ASP A 43 -27.87 19.14 26.88
CA ASP A 43 -27.98 17.98 25.99
C ASP A 43 -28.13 18.35 24.50
N CYS A 44 -27.99 19.64 24.14
CA CYS A 44 -28.00 20.01 22.73
C CYS A 44 -26.64 19.71 22.10
N PRO A 45 -26.62 19.07 20.91
CA PRO A 45 -25.37 18.87 20.20
C PRO A 45 -24.74 20.23 19.90
N LYS A 46 -23.45 20.37 20.28
CA LYS A 46 -22.67 21.62 20.21
C LYS A 46 -22.64 22.27 18.83
N CYS A 47 -23.07 21.57 17.78
CA CYS A 47 -23.22 22.10 16.43
C CYS A 47 -24.33 23.16 16.31
N LEU A 48 -25.24 23.27 17.28
CA LEU A 48 -26.34 24.24 17.24
C LEU A 48 -26.08 25.52 18.03
N THR A 49 -25.09 25.54 18.94
CA THR A 49 -24.94 26.60 19.96
C THR A 49 -23.66 27.44 19.84
N SER A 50 -22.78 27.14 18.90
CA SER A 50 -21.58 27.91 18.60
C SER A 50 -21.50 28.02 17.09
N GLN A 51 -21.09 29.19 16.56
CA GLN A 51 -20.73 29.35 15.16
C GLN A 51 -19.99 28.09 14.71
N CYS A 52 -20.67 27.26 13.94
CA CYS A 52 -20.09 26.05 13.40
C CYS A 52 -18.91 26.54 12.57
N SER A 53 -17.68 26.26 13.01
CA SER A 53 -16.53 26.29 12.11
C SER A 53 -16.96 25.48 10.90
N ALA A 54 -17.06 26.16 9.77
CA ALA A 54 -17.75 25.71 8.57
C ALA A 54 -17.56 24.21 8.39
N LYS A 55 -18.65 23.43 8.48
CA LYS A 55 -18.60 22.04 8.02
C LYS A 55 -18.15 22.14 6.58
N GLU A 56 -16.95 21.67 6.31
CA GLU A 56 -16.45 21.49 4.96
C GLU A 56 -17.56 20.76 4.19
N ALA A 57 -18.02 21.36 3.08
CA ALA A 57 -19.10 20.79 2.30
C ALA A 57 -18.74 19.34 1.98
N ALA A 58 -19.71 18.42 2.02
CA ALA A 58 -19.44 17.00 1.80
C ALA A 58 -18.64 16.76 0.50
N GLU A 59 -18.84 17.62 -0.50
CA GLU A 59 -18.08 17.62 -1.75
C GLU A 59 -16.62 18.06 -1.61
N ALA A 60 -16.32 19.07 -0.80
CA ALA A 60 -14.93 19.50 -0.57
C ALA A 60 -14.12 18.41 0.17
N LYS A 61 -14.75 17.74 1.15
CA LYS A 61 -14.15 16.56 1.80
C LYS A 61 -13.93 15.41 0.82
N ARG A 62 -14.91 15.13 -0.06
CA ARG A 62 -14.80 14.10 -1.09
C ARG A 62 -13.67 14.40 -2.06
N LEU A 63 -13.62 15.62 -2.61
CA LEU A 63 -12.60 16.05 -3.57
C LEU A 63 -11.19 15.97 -2.99
N ARG A 64 -11.02 16.28 -1.70
CA ARG A 64 -9.73 16.13 -1.01
C ARG A 64 -9.30 14.67 -0.85
N LEU A 65 -10.25 13.78 -0.57
CA LEU A 65 -9.95 12.34 -0.49
C LEU A 65 -9.59 11.79 -1.88
N GLU A 66 -10.36 12.16 -2.90
CA GLU A 66 -10.11 11.79 -4.30
C GLU A 66 -8.75 12.28 -4.78
N SER A 67 -8.40 13.55 -4.55
CA SER A 67 -7.09 14.09 -4.93
C SER A 67 -5.95 13.38 -4.21
N SER A 68 -6.10 13.08 -2.92
CA SER A 68 -5.09 12.34 -2.16
C SER A 68 -4.95 10.89 -2.63
N ALA A 69 -6.04 10.25 -3.03
CA ALA A 69 -6.04 8.89 -3.57
C ALA A 69 -5.38 8.86 -4.95
N LEU A 70 -5.72 9.80 -5.83
CA LEU A 70 -5.10 9.93 -7.15
C LEU A 70 -3.61 10.20 -7.04
N GLN A 71 -3.19 11.10 -6.15
CA GLN A 71 -1.76 11.38 -5.94
C GLN A 71 -0.99 10.13 -5.49
N LYS A 72 -1.58 9.32 -4.59
CA LYS A 72 -0.98 8.05 -4.17
C LYS A 72 -0.86 7.07 -5.32
N VAL A 73 -1.90 6.91 -6.13
CA VAL A 73 -1.89 6.00 -7.29
C VAL A 73 -0.82 6.43 -8.29
N LEU A 74 -0.71 7.72 -8.57
CA LEU A 74 0.33 8.25 -9.48
C LEU A 74 1.73 7.98 -8.94
N GLN A 75 1.96 8.21 -7.64
CA GLN A 75 3.24 7.94 -7.01
C GLN A 75 3.60 6.45 -7.08
N GLN A 76 2.68 5.57 -6.70
CA GLN A 76 2.89 4.12 -6.75
C GLN A 76 3.17 3.63 -8.18
N SER A 77 2.45 4.17 -9.17
CA SER A 77 2.67 3.85 -10.57
C SER A 77 4.07 4.26 -11.03
N ALA A 78 4.53 5.45 -10.64
CA ALA A 78 5.88 5.91 -10.95
C ALA A 78 6.97 5.03 -10.30
N GLU A 79 6.79 4.66 -9.03
CA GLU A 79 7.72 3.78 -8.30
C GLU A 79 7.77 2.38 -8.92
N GLN A 80 6.61 1.81 -9.27
CA GLN A 80 6.51 0.50 -9.94
C GLN A 80 7.16 0.52 -11.32
N PHE A 81 6.94 1.58 -12.09
CA PHE A 81 7.58 1.73 -13.40
C PHE A 81 9.11 1.79 -13.27
N GLN A 82 9.62 2.58 -12.32
CA GLN A 82 11.06 2.65 -12.08
C GLN A 82 11.65 1.31 -11.65
N HIS A 83 10.93 0.57 -10.80
CA HIS A 83 11.34 -0.76 -10.37
C HIS A 83 11.42 -1.74 -11.55
N ALA A 84 10.37 -1.80 -12.37
CA ALA A 84 10.34 -2.65 -13.56
C ALA A 84 11.49 -2.31 -14.54
N VAL A 85 11.74 -1.01 -14.77
CA VAL A 85 12.85 -0.58 -15.63
C VAL A 85 14.21 -1.01 -15.08
N GLU A 86 14.39 -0.97 -13.76
CA GLU A 86 15.65 -1.40 -13.14
C GLU A 86 15.80 -2.92 -13.11
N GLU A 87 14.70 -3.67 -12.97
CA GLU A 87 14.69 -5.14 -13.09
C GLU A 87 15.00 -5.61 -14.51
N ASP A 88 14.48 -4.92 -15.53
CA ASP A 88 14.75 -5.21 -16.95
C ASP A 88 16.14 -4.72 -17.40
N ARG A 89 16.87 -4.03 -16.52
CA ARG A 89 18.17 -3.46 -16.85
C ARG A 89 19.26 -4.52 -16.77
N ILE A 90 19.79 -4.88 -17.93
CA ILE A 90 20.98 -5.74 -18.04
C ILE A 90 22.20 -4.94 -17.56
N GLN A 91 22.75 -5.29 -16.40
CA GLN A 91 23.93 -4.61 -15.83
C GLN A 91 25.21 -5.41 -16.06
N SER A 92 25.08 -6.73 -16.17
CA SER A 92 26.20 -7.65 -16.34
C SER A 92 26.02 -8.56 -17.55
N ILE A 93 27.14 -9.10 -18.04
CA ILE A 93 27.12 -10.14 -19.09
C ILE A 93 26.43 -11.41 -18.60
N ASN A 94 26.46 -11.69 -17.30
CA ASN A 94 25.78 -12.85 -16.72
C ASN A 94 24.26 -12.70 -16.77
N ASP A 95 23.75 -11.49 -16.50
CA ASP A 95 22.30 -11.18 -16.60
C ASP A 95 21.82 -11.42 -18.04
N LEU A 96 22.61 -11.00 -19.02
CA LEU A 96 22.33 -11.26 -20.43
C LEU A 96 22.38 -12.75 -20.77
N GLY A 97 23.29 -13.50 -20.15
CA GLY A 97 23.41 -14.95 -20.30
C GLY A 97 22.19 -15.68 -19.74
N ASP A 98 21.70 -15.25 -18.57
CA ASP A 98 20.49 -15.77 -17.95
C ASP A 98 19.24 -15.48 -18.81
N CYS A 99 19.11 -14.26 -19.34
CA CYS A 99 18.04 -13.91 -20.28
C CYS A 99 18.08 -14.76 -21.55
N ALA A 100 19.27 -14.92 -22.15
CA ALA A 100 19.44 -15.73 -23.37
C ALA A 100 19.15 -17.23 -23.14
N ARG A 101 19.32 -17.72 -21.91
CA ARG A 101 18.95 -19.10 -21.52
C ARG A 101 17.44 -19.26 -21.30
N CYS A 102 16.80 -18.28 -20.69
CA CYS A 102 15.35 -18.29 -20.45
C CYS A 102 14.55 -18.21 -21.76
N ASP A 103 14.97 -17.35 -22.68
CA ASP A 103 14.34 -17.21 -23.99
C ASP A 103 15.02 -18.11 -25.03
N SER A 104 14.86 -19.43 -24.86
CA SER A 104 15.37 -20.40 -25.83
C SER A 104 14.56 -20.34 -27.13
N SER A 105 14.92 -19.43 -28.03
CA SER A 105 14.42 -19.44 -29.40
C SER A 105 14.94 -20.68 -30.14
N ALA A 106 14.07 -21.39 -30.84
CA ALA A 106 14.48 -22.52 -31.68
C ALA A 106 15.49 -22.11 -32.78
N PHE A 107 15.59 -20.81 -33.08
CA PHE A 107 16.49 -20.28 -34.09
C PHE A 107 17.93 -20.06 -33.57
N TRP A 108 18.11 -19.73 -32.28
CA TRP A 108 19.43 -19.37 -31.73
C TRP A 108 19.85 -20.37 -30.65
N HIS A 109 21.09 -20.84 -30.76
CA HIS A 109 21.74 -21.60 -29.71
C HIS A 109 22.68 -20.67 -28.94
N ALA A 110 22.32 -20.39 -27.69
CA ALA A 110 23.09 -19.54 -26.79
C ALA A 110 24.06 -20.38 -25.96
N THR A 111 25.32 -19.97 -25.92
CA THR A 111 26.36 -20.55 -25.05
C THR A 111 27.13 -19.44 -24.36
N GLU A 112 27.47 -19.65 -23.10
CA GLU A 112 28.23 -18.69 -22.29
C GLU A 112 29.58 -19.29 -21.93
N ALA A 113 30.67 -18.57 -22.23
CA ALA A 113 32.02 -18.97 -21.86
C ALA A 113 32.95 -17.75 -21.80
N ASN A 114 33.85 -17.73 -20.81
CA ASN A 114 34.89 -16.69 -20.68
C ASN A 114 34.36 -15.24 -20.71
N GLU A 115 33.26 -14.97 -19.98
CA GLU A 115 32.59 -13.65 -19.96
C GLU A 115 32.14 -13.18 -21.36
N ARG A 116 31.75 -14.14 -22.19
CA ARG A 116 31.20 -13.90 -23.53
C ARG A 116 29.99 -14.78 -23.74
N ILE A 117 29.03 -14.24 -24.49
CA ILE A 117 27.87 -14.98 -24.95
C ILE A 117 28.02 -15.18 -26.45
N VAL A 118 27.86 -16.41 -26.89
CA VAL A 118 27.89 -16.78 -28.30
C VAL A 118 26.52 -17.33 -28.68
N LEU A 119 25.89 -16.67 -29.64
CA LEU A 119 24.63 -17.09 -30.26
C LEU A 119 24.94 -17.68 -31.63
N LEU A 120 24.54 -18.94 -31.85
CA LEU A 120 24.82 -19.69 -33.07
C LEU A 120 23.50 -20.03 -33.75
N HIS A 121 23.45 -19.88 -35.08
CA HIS A 121 22.37 -20.42 -35.89
C HIS A 121 22.90 -21.55 -36.76
N THR A 122 22.42 -22.75 -36.49
CA THR A 122 22.73 -23.97 -37.25
C THR A 122 21.58 -24.31 -38.18
N VAL A 123 21.90 -24.67 -39.42
CA VAL A 123 20.95 -25.11 -40.44
C VAL A 123 21.29 -26.53 -40.89
N ASP A 124 20.27 -27.38 -40.92
CA ASP A 124 20.38 -28.79 -41.30
C ASP A 124 19.84 -29.00 -42.73
N GLU A 125 20.57 -28.53 -43.74
CA GLU A 125 20.20 -28.73 -45.16
C GLU A 125 20.85 -29.96 -45.81
N ASP A 126 21.81 -30.62 -45.15
CA ASP A 126 22.37 -31.94 -45.51
C ASP A 126 23.35 -32.43 -44.42
N ALA A 127 24.13 -31.50 -43.88
CA ALA A 127 24.94 -31.63 -42.66
C ALA A 127 24.79 -30.36 -41.83
N PRO A 128 24.86 -30.43 -40.49
CA PRO A 128 24.71 -29.25 -39.65
C PRO A 128 25.81 -28.23 -39.99
N SER A 129 25.37 -27.08 -40.50
CA SER A 129 26.25 -25.98 -40.89
C SER A 129 25.91 -24.73 -40.08
N ILE A 130 26.93 -23.99 -39.65
CA ILE A 130 26.74 -22.72 -38.96
C ILE A 130 26.59 -21.63 -40.02
N LYS A 131 25.44 -20.97 -40.05
CA LYS A 131 25.15 -19.89 -41.02
C LYS A 131 25.39 -18.50 -40.43
N TYR A 132 25.04 -18.35 -39.15
CA TYR A 132 25.23 -17.09 -38.41
C TYR A 132 25.89 -17.38 -37.06
N SER A 133 26.79 -16.50 -36.65
CA SER A 133 27.37 -16.49 -35.32
C SER A 133 27.44 -15.07 -34.79
N VAL A 134 26.87 -14.83 -33.62
CA VAL A 134 26.94 -13.54 -32.91
C VAL A 134 27.71 -13.75 -31.62
N THR A 135 28.72 -12.93 -31.37
CA THR A 135 29.48 -12.94 -30.12
C THR A 135 29.28 -11.61 -29.41
N ILE A 136 28.81 -11.68 -28.18
CA ILE A 136 28.67 -10.56 -27.27
C ILE A 136 29.80 -10.65 -26.24
N LYS A 137 30.61 -9.62 -26.17
CA LYS A 137 31.74 -9.52 -25.23
C LYS A 137 31.31 -8.85 -23.92
N ALA A 138 32.16 -8.94 -22.91
CA ALA A 138 31.94 -8.30 -21.60
C ALA A 138 31.76 -6.77 -21.65
N ASP A 139 32.32 -6.10 -22.66
CA ASP A 139 32.12 -4.67 -22.92
C ASP A 139 30.83 -4.37 -23.69
N PHE A 140 29.95 -5.37 -23.83
CA PHE A 140 28.74 -5.35 -24.67
C PHE A 140 29.00 -5.07 -26.16
N SER A 141 30.25 -5.18 -26.61
CA SER A 141 30.56 -5.14 -28.04
C SER A 141 30.02 -6.39 -28.72
N ILE A 142 29.29 -6.19 -29.81
CA ILE A 142 28.68 -7.25 -30.59
C ILE A 142 29.51 -7.47 -31.86
N VAL A 143 29.91 -8.72 -32.08
CA VAL A 143 30.59 -9.16 -33.31
C VAL A 143 29.68 -10.13 -34.05
N PHE A 144 29.37 -9.79 -35.30
CA PHE A 144 28.55 -10.63 -36.17
C PHE A 144 29.42 -11.30 -37.22
N HIS A 145 29.29 -12.62 -37.34
CA HIS A 145 29.95 -13.44 -38.34
C HIS A 145 28.88 -14.11 -39.21
N TYR A 146 29.01 -13.90 -40.52
CA TYR A 146 28.27 -14.60 -41.55
C TYR A 146 29.23 -15.56 -42.26
N ILE A 147 28.83 -16.82 -42.39
CA ILE A 147 29.63 -17.88 -43.01
C ILE A 147 28.98 -18.29 -44.33
#